data_AF-A0ABD5GIB4-F1
#
_entry.id   AF-A0ABD5GIB4-F1
#
_cell.length_a   1.000
_cell.length_b   1.000
_cell.length_c   1.000
_cell.angle_alpha   90.00
_cell.angle_beta   90.00
_cell.angle_gamma   90.00
#
_symmetry.space_group_name_H-M   'P 1'
#
loop_
_entity.id
_entity.type
_entity.pdbx_description
1 polymer ?
#
loop_
_entity_poly.entity_id
_entity_poly.type
_entity_poly.pdbx_seq_one_letter_code
_entity_poly.pdbx_strand_id
1 'polypeptide(L)'
;MSRSAFAWGLALSTVVLVQAKAQADPDCPPQREEAAALNALLKQSPEALALEAARAGRIEFMLVLGYTGTLPGLSPATLECLGPFPTRVVPGTSDVVCTEEMAELQQPARDFAKRYNHRLLALTAPACERYNSADR
;
A
#
# COMPACT_ATOMS: atom_id res chain seq x y z
N MET A 1 59.32 -20.41 -55.62
CA MET A 1 59.21 -18.92 -55.55
C MET A 1 57.80 -18.57 -55.10
N SER A 2 57.70 -17.69 -54.07
CA SER A 2 56.56 -16.93 -53.50
C SER A 2 55.14 -17.51 -53.53
N ARG A 3 54.55 -17.86 -52.36
CA ARG A 3 53.78 -16.99 -51.43
C ARG A 3 52.60 -16.27 -52.14
N SER A 4 51.34 -16.47 -51.74
CA SER A 4 50.80 -15.88 -50.51
C SER A 4 49.40 -16.44 -50.18
N ALA A 5 49.18 -16.76 -48.90
CA ALA A 5 47.87 -17.05 -48.32
C ALA A 5 47.27 -15.74 -47.79
N PHE A 6 46.04 -15.41 -48.19
CA PHE A 6 45.28 -14.28 -47.64
C PHE A 6 44.40 -14.79 -46.50
N ALA A 7 44.85 -14.60 -45.27
CA ALA A 7 44.05 -14.82 -44.07
C ALA A 7 43.19 -13.57 -43.82
N TRP A 8 41.88 -13.70 -43.97
CA TRP A 8 40.92 -12.66 -43.58
C TRP A 8 40.62 -12.83 -42.09
N GLY A 9 41.22 -11.96 -41.27
CA GLY A 9 40.94 -11.87 -39.84
C GLY A 9 39.58 -11.24 -39.60
N LEU A 10 38.59 -12.05 -39.22
CA LEU A 10 37.33 -11.56 -38.65
C LEU A 10 37.59 -11.15 -37.20
N ALA A 11 37.67 -9.84 -36.96
CA ALA A 11 37.68 -9.29 -35.62
C ALA A 11 36.28 -9.44 -35.00
N LEU A 12 36.11 -10.44 -34.12
CA LEU A 12 34.93 -10.53 -33.26
C LEU A 12 35.02 -9.42 -32.20
N SER A 13 34.31 -8.31 -32.42
CA SER A 13 34.02 -7.34 -31.37
C SER A 13 33.04 -7.96 -30.37
N THR A 14 33.57 -8.47 -29.25
CA THR A 14 32.77 -8.85 -28.09
C THR A 14 32.17 -7.58 -27.48
N VAL A 15 30.88 -7.35 -27.72
CA VAL A 15 30.10 -6.35 -26.99
C VAL A 15 30.00 -6.82 -25.53
N VAL A 16 30.72 -6.15 -24.64
CA VAL A 16 30.59 -6.34 -23.20
C VAL A 16 29.30 -5.65 -22.76
N LEU A 17 28.22 -6.43 -22.61
CA LEU A 17 27.01 -5.98 -21.93
C LEU A 17 27.34 -5.82 -20.45
N VAL A 18 27.66 -4.59 -20.03
CA VAL A 18 27.75 -4.23 -18.61
C VAL A 18 26.35 -4.34 -18.03
N GLN A 19 26.05 -5.46 -17.35
CA GLN A 19 24.88 -5.52 -16.49
C GLN A 19 25.13 -4.62 -15.27
N ALA A 20 24.63 -3.39 -15.33
CA ALA A 20 24.49 -2.55 -14.16
C ALA A 20 23.46 -3.22 -13.22
N LYS A 21 23.93 -3.99 -12.25
CA LYS A 21 23.10 -4.33 -11.09
C LYS A 21 22.92 -3.05 -10.31
N ALA A 22 21.73 -2.45 -10.35
CA ALA A 22 21.36 -1.40 -9.42
C ALA A 22 21.64 -1.92 -7.99
N GLN A 23 22.64 -1.35 -7.33
CA GLN A 23 22.90 -1.65 -5.93
C GLN A 23 21.69 -1.17 -5.14
N ALA A 24 21.10 -2.07 -4.35
CA ALA A 24 20.01 -1.71 -3.46
C ALA A 24 20.51 -0.62 -2.51
N ASP A 25 19.78 0.50 -2.47
CA ASP A 25 20.00 1.54 -1.48
C ASP A 25 19.71 0.93 -0.09
N PRO A 26 20.68 0.89 0.84
CA PRO A 26 20.46 0.33 2.16
C PRO A 26 19.35 1.06 2.95
N ASP A 27 19.11 2.33 2.64
CA ASP A 27 18.02 3.11 3.25
C ASP A 27 16.67 2.88 2.55
N CYS A 28 16.70 2.24 1.37
CA CYS A 28 15.52 1.92 0.58
C CYS A 28 15.55 0.48 0.03
N PRO A 29 15.32 -0.53 0.90
CA PRO A 29 15.29 -1.92 0.48
C PRO A 29 14.11 -2.20 -0.47
N PRO A 30 14.18 -3.27 -1.28
CA PRO A 30 13.05 -3.68 -2.12
C PRO A 30 11.79 -3.99 -1.28
N GLN A 31 10.64 -3.43 -1.67
CA GLN A 31 9.37 -3.53 -0.91
C GLN A 31 8.38 -4.55 -1.53
N ARG A 32 8.87 -5.71 -1.99
CA ARG A 32 8.05 -6.66 -2.76
C ARG A 32 6.99 -7.37 -1.91
N GLU A 33 7.29 -7.67 -0.65
CA GLU A 33 6.36 -8.37 0.23
C GLU A 33 5.22 -7.43 0.66
N GLU A 34 5.56 -6.17 0.93
CA GLU A 34 4.62 -5.09 1.23
C GLU A 34 3.69 -4.83 0.04
N ALA A 35 4.25 -4.73 -1.16
CA ALA A 35 3.48 -4.56 -2.38
C ALA A 35 2.53 -5.73 -2.62
N ALA A 36 3.00 -6.98 -2.44
CA ALA A 36 2.17 -8.17 -2.60
C ALA A 36 1.02 -8.22 -1.59
N ALA A 37 1.30 -7.92 -0.31
CA ALA A 37 0.30 -7.90 0.75
C ALA A 37 -0.77 -6.81 0.51
N LEU A 38 -0.34 -5.60 0.15
CA LEU A 38 -1.24 -4.50 -0.14
C LEU A 38 -2.09 -4.79 -1.39
N ASN A 39 -1.48 -5.28 -2.47
CA ASN A 39 -2.22 -5.71 -3.66
C ASN A 39 -3.25 -6.81 -3.35
N ALA A 40 -2.91 -7.78 -2.50
CA ALA A 40 -3.85 -8.83 -2.09
C ALA A 40 -5.04 -8.26 -1.29
N LEU A 41 -4.81 -7.24 -0.46
CA LEU A 41 -5.89 -6.52 0.22
C LEU A 41 -6.77 -5.75 -0.77
N LEU A 42 -6.16 -5.00 -1.69
CA LEU A 42 -6.87 -4.14 -2.65
C LEU A 42 -7.73 -4.91 -3.66
N LYS A 43 -7.48 -6.20 -3.86
CA LYS A 43 -8.33 -7.10 -4.66
C LYS A 43 -9.65 -7.47 -3.98
N GLN A 44 -9.81 -7.17 -2.69
CA GLN A 44 -11.01 -7.50 -1.92
C GLN A 44 -12.02 -6.33 -1.97
N SER A 45 -13.27 -6.58 -1.56
CA SER A 45 -14.26 -5.51 -1.36
C SER A 45 -14.13 -4.94 0.06
N PRO A 46 -13.83 -3.63 0.23
CA PRO A 46 -13.74 -3.05 1.56
C PRO A 46 -15.09 -3.08 2.31
N GLU A 47 -16.22 -2.95 1.61
CA GLU A 47 -17.54 -3.03 2.25
C GLU A 47 -17.91 -4.45 2.67
N ALA A 48 -17.55 -5.46 1.87
CA ALA A 48 -17.78 -6.86 2.24
C ALA A 48 -16.96 -7.22 3.48
N LEU A 49 -15.67 -6.83 3.52
CA LEU A 49 -14.81 -7.04 4.68
C LEU A 49 -15.34 -6.33 5.93
N ALA A 50 -15.82 -5.09 5.79
CA ALA A 50 -16.42 -4.36 6.91
C ALA A 50 -17.68 -5.05 7.44
N LEU A 51 -18.52 -5.58 6.55
CA LEU A 51 -19.71 -6.34 6.92
C LEU A 51 -19.35 -7.65 7.64
N GLU A 52 -18.35 -8.39 7.15
CA GLU A 52 -17.86 -9.59 7.80
C GLU A 52 -17.28 -9.31 9.18
N ALA A 53 -16.48 -8.24 9.31
CA ALA A 53 -15.94 -7.79 10.59
C ALA A 53 -17.05 -7.45 11.58
N ALA A 54 -18.04 -6.65 11.16
CA ALA A 54 -19.19 -6.29 11.99
C ALA A 54 -19.99 -7.54 12.44
N ARG A 55 -20.25 -8.49 11.54
CA ARG A 55 -20.93 -9.75 11.86
C ARG A 55 -20.15 -10.62 12.84
N ALA A 56 -18.82 -10.57 12.77
CA ALA A 56 -17.93 -11.26 13.69
C ALA A 56 -17.71 -10.51 15.02
N GLY A 57 -18.34 -9.35 15.21
CA GLY A 57 -18.12 -8.50 16.40
C GLY A 57 -16.73 -7.85 16.45
N ARG A 58 -16.00 -7.81 15.34
CA ARG A 58 -14.67 -7.19 15.24
C ARG A 58 -14.80 -5.74 14.80
N ILE A 59 -14.77 -4.83 15.78
CA ILE A 59 -14.84 -3.38 15.54
C ILE A 59 -13.42 -2.81 15.48
N GLU A 60 -12.66 -3.20 14.46
CA GLU A 60 -11.27 -2.77 14.25
C GLU A 60 -11.18 -1.89 13.00
N PHE A 61 -10.88 -0.60 13.20
CA PHE A 61 -10.74 0.35 12.10
C PHE A 61 -9.37 0.24 11.43
N MET A 62 -9.34 0.43 10.10
CA MET A 62 -8.12 0.42 9.30
C MET A 62 -7.34 1.73 9.48
N LEU A 63 -6.14 1.61 10.04
CA LEU A 63 -5.16 2.68 10.20
C LEU A 63 -4.21 2.68 9.00
N VAL A 64 -4.08 3.82 8.34
CA VAL A 64 -3.06 4.04 7.30
C VAL A 64 -1.86 4.71 7.95
N LEU A 65 -0.70 4.08 7.85
CA LEU A 65 0.55 4.66 8.33
C LEU A 65 1.14 5.61 7.27
N GLY A 66 1.65 6.72 7.77
CA GLY A 66 2.51 7.69 7.10
C GLY A 66 3.40 8.29 8.19
N TYR A 67 3.72 9.59 8.08
CA TYR A 67 4.47 10.26 9.15
C TYR A 67 3.71 10.20 10.48
N THR A 68 2.38 10.24 10.38
CA THR A 68 1.45 9.89 11.45
C THR A 68 0.45 8.85 10.94
N GLY A 69 -0.09 8.06 11.87
CA GLY A 69 -1.22 7.18 11.57
C GLY A 69 -2.50 7.97 11.36
N THR A 70 -3.24 7.68 10.30
CA THR A 70 -4.55 8.29 10.04
C THR A 70 -5.64 7.23 9.90
N LEU A 71 -6.87 7.60 10.21
CA LEU A 71 -8.06 6.76 10.06
C LEU A 71 -8.95 7.37 8.97
N PRO A 72 -8.66 7.10 7.68
CA PRO A 72 -9.43 7.68 6.59
C PRO A 72 -10.93 7.40 6.75
N GLY A 73 -11.75 8.40 6.41
CA GLY A 73 -13.20 8.29 6.49
C GLY A 73 -13.82 8.60 7.85
N LEU A 74 -13.02 8.78 8.91
CA LEU A 74 -13.51 9.16 10.24
C LEU A 74 -13.12 10.62 10.53
N SER A 75 -14.10 11.43 10.94
CA SER A 75 -13.83 12.81 11.37
C SER A 75 -13.33 12.86 12.82
N PRO A 76 -12.62 13.92 13.24
CA PRO A 76 -12.22 14.08 14.64
C PRO A 76 -13.39 13.94 15.64
N ALA A 77 -14.55 14.55 15.35
CA ALA A 77 -15.76 14.42 16.16
C ALA A 77 -16.28 12.96 16.25
N THR A 78 -16.14 12.18 15.16
CA THR A 78 -16.48 10.76 15.17
C THR A 78 -15.52 9.98 16.08
N LEU A 79 -14.23 10.28 16.01
CA LEU A 79 -13.21 9.64 16.84
C LEU A 79 -13.41 9.95 18.32
N GLU A 80 -13.79 11.19 18.65
CA GLU A 80 -14.15 11.59 20.01
C GLU A 80 -15.39 10.82 20.52
N CYS A 81 -16.44 10.73 19.70
CA CYS A 81 -17.64 9.96 20.03
C CYS A 81 -17.36 8.47 20.24
N LEU A 82 -16.50 7.87 19.42
CA LEU A 82 -16.11 6.46 19.53
C LEU A 82 -15.28 6.16 20.78
N GLY A 83 -14.55 7.15 21.32
CA GLY A 83 -13.62 6.95 22.41
C GLY A 83 -12.43 6.04 22.02
N PRO A 84 -11.86 5.26 22.95
CA PRO A 84 -10.84 4.27 22.63
C PRO A 84 -11.40 3.12 21.78
N PHE A 85 -10.73 2.79 20.67
CA PHE A 85 -11.10 1.68 19.78
C PHE A 85 -9.85 0.96 19.27
N PRO A 86 -9.95 -0.34 18.93
CA PRO A 86 -8.84 -1.06 18.35
C PRO A 86 -8.65 -0.66 16.87
N THR A 87 -7.40 -0.72 16.41
CA THR A 87 -7.04 -0.43 15.02
C THR A 87 -6.20 -1.54 14.43
N ARG A 88 -6.30 -1.70 13.11
CA ARG A 88 -5.45 -2.59 12.33
C ARG A 88 -4.75 -1.81 11.24
N VAL A 89 -3.43 -1.93 11.18
CA VAL A 89 -2.61 -1.26 10.16
C VAL A 89 -2.89 -1.85 8.77
N VAL A 90 -3.05 -0.97 7.78
CA VAL A 90 -3.08 -1.36 6.37
C VAL A 90 -1.66 -1.75 5.93
N PRO A 91 -1.45 -2.98 5.44
CA PRO A 91 -0.12 -3.46 5.07
C PRO A 91 0.52 -2.58 4.00
N GLY A 92 1.83 -2.38 4.09
CA GLY A 92 2.59 -1.61 3.11
C GLY A 92 2.35 -0.09 3.12
N THR A 93 1.53 0.42 4.04
CA THR A 93 1.43 1.87 4.26
C THR A 93 2.56 2.34 5.17
N SER A 94 3.27 3.39 4.78
CA SER A 94 4.42 3.95 5.49
C SER A 94 4.75 5.35 4.97
N ASP A 95 5.49 6.14 5.75
CA ASP A 95 6.20 7.33 5.27
C ASP A 95 7.47 7.02 4.46
N VAL A 96 7.96 5.78 4.52
CA VAL A 96 9.10 5.30 3.74
C VAL A 96 8.60 4.51 2.53
N VAL A 97 8.60 5.17 1.38
CA VAL A 97 8.20 4.60 0.08
C VAL A 97 9.39 4.64 -0.87
N CYS A 98 9.88 3.47 -1.23
CA CYS A 98 11.15 3.27 -1.92
C CYS A 98 11.00 2.77 -3.35
N THR A 99 9.82 2.28 -3.74
CA THR A 99 9.55 1.82 -5.10
C THR A 99 8.37 2.59 -5.71
N GLU A 100 8.39 2.75 -7.03
CA GLU A 100 7.29 3.34 -7.80
C GLU A 100 5.98 2.57 -7.59
N GLU A 101 6.04 1.24 -7.62
CA GLU A 101 4.90 0.38 -7.30
C GLU A 101 4.30 0.73 -5.93
N MET A 102 5.12 0.84 -4.89
CA MET A 102 4.60 1.20 -3.56
C MET A 102 4.01 2.60 -3.50
N ALA A 103 4.57 3.55 -4.25
CA ALA A 103 4.04 4.92 -4.35
C ALA A 103 2.65 4.93 -4.99
N GLU A 104 2.46 4.17 -6.06
CA GLU A 104 1.17 4.03 -6.75
C GLU A 104 0.09 3.37 -5.88
N LEU A 105 0.49 2.49 -4.96
CA LEU A 105 -0.44 1.77 -4.08
C LEU A 105 -0.90 2.59 -2.85
N GLN A 106 -0.21 3.68 -2.47
CA GLN A 106 -0.55 4.44 -1.25
C GLN A 106 -1.93 5.10 -1.31
N GLN A 107 -2.29 5.72 -2.44
CA GLN A 107 -3.60 6.36 -2.57
C GLN A 107 -4.75 5.34 -2.61
N PRO A 108 -4.67 4.25 -3.41
CA PRO A 108 -5.63 3.14 -3.32
C PRO A 108 -5.80 2.57 -1.91
N ALA A 109 -4.71 2.44 -1.13
CA ALA A 109 -4.77 1.99 0.26
C ALA A 109 -5.59 2.92 1.14
N ARG A 110 -5.42 4.24 0.99
CA ARG A 110 -6.20 5.27 1.71
C ARG A 110 -7.68 5.21 1.36
N ASP A 111 -8.00 5.09 0.08
CA ASP A 111 -9.39 5.02 -0.39
C ASP A 111 -10.08 3.71 0.04
N PHE A 112 -9.33 2.61 0.06
CA PHE A 112 -9.79 1.33 0.59
C PHE A 112 -10.14 1.45 2.08
N ALA A 113 -9.20 1.95 2.89
CA ALA A 113 -9.40 2.14 4.33
C ALA A 113 -10.57 3.08 4.61
N LYS A 114 -10.72 4.17 3.84
CA LYS A 114 -11.84 5.11 3.96
C LYS A 114 -13.18 4.42 3.80
N ARG A 115 -13.34 3.62 2.75
CA ARG A 115 -14.59 2.90 2.45
C ARG A 115 -14.89 1.83 3.50
N TYR A 116 -13.87 1.08 3.92
CA TYR A 116 -13.99 0.08 4.99
C TYR A 116 -14.43 0.74 6.31
N ASN A 117 -13.72 1.78 6.75
CA ASN A 117 -13.97 2.45 8.03
C ASN A 117 -15.36 3.09 8.06
N HIS A 118 -15.75 3.77 6.98
CA HIS A 118 -17.08 4.36 6.86
C HIS A 118 -18.18 3.29 6.93
N ARG A 119 -17.98 2.16 6.23
CA ARG A 119 -18.97 1.07 6.26
C ARG A 119 -19.05 0.41 7.63
N LEU A 120 -17.91 0.19 8.30
CA LEU A 120 -17.87 -0.39 9.64
C LEU A 120 -18.59 0.52 10.64
N LEU A 121 -18.31 1.82 10.61
CA LEU A 121 -18.97 2.83 11.45
C LEU A 121 -20.49 2.77 11.33
N ALA A 122 -21.00 2.77 10.09
CA ALA A 122 -22.44 2.71 9.83
C ALA A 122 -23.10 1.43 10.36
N LEU A 123 -22.36 0.33 10.45
CA LEU A 123 -22.86 -0.96 10.93
C LEU A 123 -22.76 -1.11 12.45
N THR A 124 -21.77 -0.48 13.10
CA THR A 124 -21.44 -0.75 14.50
C THR A 124 -21.66 0.43 15.44
N ALA A 125 -21.69 1.66 14.93
CA ALA A 125 -21.89 2.87 15.73
C ALA A 125 -22.66 4.00 14.98
N PRO A 126 -23.88 3.72 14.47
CA PRO A 126 -24.65 4.70 13.68
C PRO A 126 -25.10 5.94 14.47
N ALA A 127 -24.98 5.94 15.80
CA ALA A 127 -25.19 7.12 16.62
C ALA A 127 -24.06 8.16 16.45
N CYS A 128 -22.80 7.72 16.36
CA CYS A 128 -21.66 8.60 16.15
C CYS A 128 -21.60 9.17 14.72
N GLU A 129 -22.19 8.47 13.75
CA GLU A 129 -22.35 9.01 12.39
C GLU A 129 -23.29 10.22 12.36
N ARG A 130 -24.40 10.16 13.11
CA ARG A 130 -25.35 11.28 13.24
C ARG A 130 -24.79 12.47 14.01
N TYR A 131 -23.90 12.24 14.99
CA TYR A 131 -23.20 13.30 15.70
C TYR A 131 -22.46 14.25 14.74
N ASN A 132 -21.81 13.71 13.71
CA ASN A 132 -21.14 14.47 12.65
C ASN A 132 -22.10 15.28 11.73
N SER A 133 -23.37 14.90 11.66
CA SER A 133 -24.39 15.60 10.87
C SER A 133 -25.14 16.69 11.62
N ALA A 134 -25.12 16.67 12.96
CA ALA A 134 -25.84 17.65 13.79
C ALA A 134 -25.02 18.92 14.07
N ASP A 135 -23.70 18.86 13.91
CA ASP A 135 -22.76 19.98 14.15
C ASP A 135 -22.33 20.72 12.85
N ARG A 136 -23.08 20.57 11.75
CA ARG A 136 -22.90 21.34 10.50
C ARG A 136 -24.10 22.23 10.22
#